data_AF-A0A2D6E731-F1
#
_entry.id   AF-A0A2D6E731-F1
#
_cell.length_a   1.000
_cell.length_b   1.000
_cell.length_c   1.000
_cell.angle_alpha   90.00
_cell.angle_beta   90.00
_cell.angle_gamma   90.00
#
_symmetry.space_group_name_H-M   'P 1'
#
loop_
_entity.id
_entity.type
_entity.pdbx_description
1 polymer ?
#
loop_
_entity_poly.entity_id
_entity_poly.type
_entity_poly.pdbx_seq_one_letter_code
_entity_poly.pdbx_strand_id
1 'polypeptide(L)'
;MPYKSIPDEKDNFFITSRNIKYGAHGKTYTLSEDEIVRRKLNRFKGWKCRPQMYYINMNGQISNACTAESVPALIKKQDLLEERTCPLDCCQCDLKYYYPKVRV
;
A
#
# COMPACT_ATOMS: atom_id res chain seq x y z
N MET A 1 -18.57 22.08 3.25
CA MET A 1 -18.66 21.84 1.79
C MET A 1 -18.66 20.33 1.56
N PRO A 2 -19.65 19.71 0.90
CA PRO A 2 -19.63 18.29 0.63
C PRO A 2 -18.81 18.04 -0.65
N TYR A 3 -17.66 17.37 -0.52
CA TYR A 3 -16.87 16.98 -1.69
C TYR A 3 -17.44 15.70 -2.30
N LYS A 4 -17.77 15.78 -3.59
CA LYS A 4 -18.35 14.70 -4.39
C LYS A 4 -17.43 13.48 -4.38
N SER A 5 -18.02 12.30 -4.19
CA SER A 5 -17.41 10.99 -4.36
C SER A 5 -16.88 10.82 -5.79
N ILE A 6 -15.62 10.40 -5.94
CA ILE A 6 -14.99 10.13 -7.23
C ILE A 6 -15.13 8.63 -7.55
N PRO A 7 -15.70 8.25 -8.71
CA PRO A 7 -15.86 6.86 -9.14
C PRO A 7 -14.65 6.33 -9.93
N ASP A 8 -14.62 4.99 -10.04
CA ASP A 8 -13.62 4.07 -10.55
C ASP A 8 -12.88 4.43 -11.85
N GLU A 9 -11.55 4.60 -11.78
CA GLU A 9 -10.62 4.06 -12.78
C GLU A 9 -9.18 4.01 -12.26
N LYS A 10 -8.35 3.14 -12.85
CA LYS A 10 -7.08 2.60 -12.32
C LYS A 10 -6.08 3.66 -11.81
N ASP A 11 -6.11 3.88 -10.51
CA ASP A 11 -5.16 4.69 -9.76
C ASP A 11 -3.83 3.94 -9.56
N ASN A 12 -2.69 4.57 -9.85
CA ASN A 12 -1.35 4.01 -9.65
C ASN A 12 -0.47 4.97 -8.82
N PHE A 13 0.32 4.46 -7.87
CA PHE A 13 1.23 5.28 -7.04
C PHE A 13 2.70 4.94 -7.32
N PHE A 14 3.55 5.96 -7.46
CA PHE A 14 5.00 5.84 -7.61
C PHE A 14 5.72 6.95 -6.80
N ILE A 15 6.96 6.76 -6.35
CA ILE A 15 7.78 7.83 -5.75
C ILE A 15 9.08 8.01 -6.53
N THR A 16 9.48 9.27 -6.75
CA THR A 16 10.86 9.64 -7.05
C THR A 16 11.28 10.73 -6.05
N SER A 17 12.19 10.38 -5.13
CA SER A 17 12.95 11.28 -4.23
C SER A 17 12.21 12.56 -3.75
N ARG A 18 11.60 12.46 -2.55
CA ARG A 18 10.86 13.52 -1.79
C ARG A 18 9.49 13.95 -2.32
N ASN A 19 9.04 13.41 -3.44
CA ASN A 19 7.76 13.75 -4.04
C ASN A 19 6.96 12.48 -4.37
N ILE A 20 5.70 12.41 -3.92
CA ILE A 20 4.82 11.26 -4.17
C ILE A 20 4.11 11.50 -5.50
N LYS A 21 4.40 10.66 -6.50
CA LYS A 21 3.71 10.68 -7.79
C LYS A 21 2.45 9.83 -7.69
N TYR A 22 1.31 10.50 -7.73
CA TYR A 22 -0.01 9.87 -7.78
C TYR A 22 -0.53 9.92 -9.22
N GLY A 23 -0.74 8.76 -9.83
CA GLY A 23 -1.36 8.61 -11.13
C GLY A 23 -2.85 8.39 -10.99
N ALA A 24 -3.66 9.31 -11.51
CA ALA A 24 -5.11 9.18 -11.60
C ALA A 24 -5.59 9.69 -12.96
N HIS A 25 -6.52 8.96 -13.59
CA HIS A 25 -7.11 9.33 -14.89
C HIS A 25 -6.07 9.64 -15.99
N GLY A 26 -4.99 8.86 -16.07
CA GLY A 26 -3.92 9.05 -17.05
C GLY A 26 -3.03 10.29 -16.81
N LYS A 27 -3.23 11.01 -15.70
CA LYS A 27 -2.40 12.15 -15.28
C LYS A 27 -1.59 11.80 -14.05
N THR A 28 -0.38 12.34 -13.98
CA THR A 28 0.51 12.17 -12.83
C THR A 28 0.58 13.47 -12.04
N TYR A 29 0.30 13.38 -10.75
CA TYR A 29 0.35 14.48 -9.79
C TYR A 29 1.53 14.30 -8.84
N THR A 30 2.27 15.37 -8.58
CA THR A 30 3.26 15.39 -7.50
C THR A 30 2.59 15.93 -6.25
N LEU A 31 2.47 15.09 -5.23
CA LEU A 31 1.83 15.40 -3.96
C LEU A 31 2.82 15.24 -2.80
N SER A 32 2.68 16.09 -1.79
CA SER A 32 3.30 15.89 -0.48
C SER A 32 2.58 14.77 0.30
N GLU A 33 3.26 14.18 1.28
CA GLU A 33 2.62 13.21 2.19
C GLU A 33 1.41 13.82 2.91
N ASP A 34 1.55 15.06 3.35
CA ASP A 34 0.49 15.80 4.01
C ASP A 34 -0.78 15.90 3.13
N GLU A 35 -0.60 16.11 1.83
CA GLU A 35 -1.70 16.09 0.86
C GLU A 35 -2.27 14.69 0.66
N ILE A 36 -1.43 13.65 0.64
CA ILE A 36 -1.91 12.26 0.55
C ILE A 36 -2.82 11.94 1.74
N VAL A 37 -2.37 12.26 2.96
CA VAL A 37 -3.14 12.01 4.19
C VAL A 37 -4.41 12.85 4.21
N ARG A 38 -4.32 14.16 3.94
CA ARG A 38 -5.49 15.05 3.90
C ARG A 38 -6.53 14.62 2.87
N ARG A 39 -6.08 14.12 1.71
CA ARG A 39 -6.94 13.60 0.63
C ARG A 39 -7.33 12.13 0.81
N LYS A 40 -6.91 11.48 1.91
CA LYS A 40 -7.19 10.06 2.22
C LYS A 40 -6.72 9.09 1.14
N LEU A 41 -5.66 9.47 0.43
CA LEU A 41 -5.05 8.71 -0.66
C LEU A 41 -4.15 7.56 -0.16
N ASN A 42 -4.04 7.38 1.16
CA ASN A 42 -3.34 6.29 1.84
C ASN A 42 -4.27 5.14 2.29
N ARG A 43 -5.52 5.13 1.81
CA ARG A 43 -6.54 4.12 2.11
C ARG A 43 -6.57 3.04 1.03
N PHE A 44 -5.83 1.97 1.26
CA PHE A 44 -5.66 0.90 0.27
C PHE A 44 -6.52 -0.34 0.56
N LYS A 45 -7.48 -0.26 1.49
CA LYS A 45 -8.37 -1.38 1.81
C LYS A 45 -9.05 -1.91 0.54
N GLY A 46 -8.95 -3.23 0.32
CA GLY A 46 -9.50 -3.89 -0.87
C GLY A 46 -8.60 -3.86 -2.11
N TRP A 47 -7.48 -3.13 -2.09
CA TRP A 47 -6.52 -3.14 -3.20
C TRP A 47 -5.60 -4.35 -3.10
N LYS A 48 -5.19 -4.89 -4.24
CA LYS A 48 -4.11 -5.86 -4.31
C LYS A 48 -2.77 -5.14 -4.21
N CYS A 49 -1.97 -5.54 -3.23
CA CYS A 49 -0.63 -4.99 -3.00
C CYS A 49 0.36 -6.14 -2.81
N ARG A 50 1.61 -5.94 -3.22
CA ARG A 50 2.71 -6.81 -2.80
C ARG A 50 3.30 -6.28 -1.49
N PRO A 51 3.14 -6.97 -0.36
CA PRO A 51 3.68 -6.54 0.92
C PRO A 51 5.21 -6.71 0.92
N GLN A 52 5.93 -5.63 1.27
CA GLN A 52 7.39 -5.63 1.41
C GLN A 52 7.82 -5.37 2.86
N MET A 53 6.88 -5.51 3.80
CA MET A 53 7.13 -5.34 5.23
C MET A 53 6.65 -6.58 5.97
N TYR A 54 7.53 -7.07 6.83
CA TYR A 54 7.30 -8.22 7.68
C TYR A 54 7.81 -7.91 9.08
N TYR A 55 7.11 -8.39 10.09
CA TYR A 55 7.53 -8.30 11.48
C TYR A 55 8.20 -9.61 11.89
N ILE A 56 9.33 -9.51 12.59
CA ILE A 56 9.98 -10.63 13.26
C ILE A 56 9.72 -10.47 14.75
N ASN A 57 8.93 -11.38 15.30
CA ASN A 57 8.60 -11.40 16.73
C ASN A 57 9.76 -11.99 17.54
N MET A 58 9.78 -11.74 18.84
CA MET A 58 10.84 -12.23 19.74
C MET A 58 10.95 -13.77 19.80
N ASN A 59 9.88 -14.48 19.44
CA ASN A 59 9.85 -15.94 19.29
C ASN A 59 10.39 -16.43 17.92
N GLY A 60 10.95 -15.53 17.10
CA GLY A 60 11.45 -15.83 15.75
C GLY A 60 10.36 -15.95 14.68
N GLN A 61 9.08 -15.79 15.04
CA GLN A 61 7.99 -15.88 14.08
C GLN A 61 7.97 -14.66 13.17
N ILE A 62 7.86 -14.90 11.87
CA ILE A 62 7.76 -13.86 10.86
C ILE A 62 6.30 -13.72 10.46
N SER A 63 5.79 -12.50 10.41
CA SER A 63 4.41 -12.21 10.01
C SER A 63 4.33 -11.06 9.03
N ASN A 64 3.35 -11.11 8.14
CA ASN A 64 3.07 -10.04 7.19
C ASN A 64 2.60 -8.78 7.92
N ALA A 65 3.18 -7.62 7.65
CA ALA A 65 2.82 -6.40 8.37
C ALA A 65 1.40 -5.88 8.05
N CYS A 66 0.82 -6.28 6.91
CA CYS A 66 -0.51 -5.87 6.51
C CYS A 66 -1.59 -6.83 7.00
N THR A 67 -1.39 -8.14 6.87
CA THR A 67 -2.41 -9.15 7.20
C THR A 67 -2.23 -9.79 8.57
N ALA A 68 -1.09 -9.57 9.23
CA ALA A 68 -0.65 -10.29 10.44
C ALA A 68 -0.54 -11.81 10.26
N GLU A 69 -0.66 -12.32 9.03
CA GLU A 69 -0.52 -13.74 8.74
C GLU A 69 0.93 -14.18 8.92
N SER A 70 1.11 -15.32 9.57
CA SER A 70 2.44 -15.90 9.75
C SER A 70 2.99 -16.40 8.42
N VAL A 71 4.26 -16.11 8.17
CA VAL A 71 5.03 -16.74 7.09
C VAL A 71 5.46 -18.13 7.56
N PRO A 72 5.48 -19.15 6.67
CA PRO A 72 6.04 -20.46 7.00
C PRO A 72 7.51 -20.39 7.46
N ALA A 73 7.93 -21.35 8.29
CA ALA A 73 9.30 -21.42 8.78
C ALA A 73 10.34 -21.59 7.65
N LEU A 74 9.97 -22.34 6.60
CA LEU A 74 10.75 -22.44 5.37
C LEU A 74 10.22 -21.43 4.35
N ILE A 75 10.74 -20.21 4.41
CA ILE A 75 10.32 -19.11 3.54
C ILE A 75 10.77 -19.38 2.11
N LYS A 76 9.82 -19.41 1.17
CA LYS A 76 10.10 -19.37 -0.26
C LYS A 76 9.92 -17.95 -0.79
N LYS A 77 10.55 -17.67 -1.92
CA LYS A 77 10.42 -16.37 -2.61
C LYS A 77 8.95 -16.04 -2.91
N GLN A 78 8.14 -17.04 -3.24
CA GLN A 78 6.72 -16.88 -3.54
C GLN A 78 5.94 -16.36 -2.33
N ASP A 79 6.25 -16.85 -1.13
CA ASP A 79 5.58 -16.44 0.12
C ASP A 79 5.80 -14.95 0.43
N LEU A 80 6.91 -14.37 -0.06
CA LEU A 80 7.25 -12.97 0.13
C LEU A 80 6.73 -12.04 -0.98
N LEU A 81 6.47 -12.59 -2.17
CA LEU A 81 6.11 -11.81 -3.36
C LEU A 81 4.63 -11.91 -3.74
N GLU A 82 3.86 -12.72 -3.02
CA GLU A 82 2.43 -12.88 -3.26
C GLU A 82 1.69 -11.56 -3.09
N GLU A 83 0.80 -11.26 -4.04
CA GLU A 83 -0.10 -10.12 -3.91
C GLU A 83 -1.25 -10.49 -2.99
N ARG A 84 -1.48 -9.66 -1.98
CA ARG A 84 -2.56 -9.85 -1.01
C ARG A 84 -3.51 -8.67 -1.08
N THR A 85 -4.78 -8.93 -0.79
CA THR A 85 -5.76 -7.86 -0.62
C THR A 85 -5.46 -7.15 0.69
N CYS A 86 -5.22 -5.85 0.64
CA CYS A 86 -4.89 -5.07 1.82
C CYS A 86 -6.11 -4.98 2.75
N PRO A 87 -6.00 -5.43 4.02
CA PRO A 87 -7.10 -5.36 4.98
C PRO A 87 -7.13 -4.04 5.77
N LEU A 88 -6.06 -3.26 5.71
CA LEU A 88 -5.86 -2.06 6.53
C LEU A 88 -6.71 -0.89 6.02
N ASP A 89 -7.45 -0.24 6.91
CA ASP A 89 -8.21 0.99 6.60
C ASP A 89 -7.29 2.16 6.20
N CYS A 90 -6.07 2.18 6.73
CA CYS A 90 -5.02 3.11 6.35
C CYS A 90 -3.64 2.47 6.55
N CYS A 91 -2.72 2.72 5.62
CA CYS A 91 -1.32 2.36 5.82
C CYS A 91 -0.60 3.52 6.53
N GLN A 92 0.05 3.23 7.65
CA GLN A 92 0.74 4.21 8.49
C GLN A 92 2.23 4.39 8.10
N CYS A 93 2.83 3.44 7.39
CA CYS A 93 4.26 3.48 7.02
C CYS A 93 4.51 4.23 5.72
N ASP A 94 5.63 4.93 5.58
CA ASP A 94 5.98 5.65 4.33
C ASP A 94 6.31 4.70 3.19
N LEU A 95 6.77 3.49 3.54
CA LEU A 95 7.02 2.42 2.59
C LEU A 95 5.76 2.05 1.78
N LYS A 96 4.56 2.36 2.29
CA LYS A 96 3.30 2.22 1.56
C LYS A 96 3.35 2.88 0.19
N TYR A 97 4.06 3.97 -0.01
CA TYR A 97 4.06 4.65 -1.29
C TYR A 97 4.95 3.99 -2.35
N TYR A 98 5.83 3.07 -1.95
CA TYR A 98 6.77 2.38 -2.84
C TYR A 98 6.26 1.02 -3.31
N TYR A 99 5.19 0.51 -2.70
CA TYR A 99 4.69 -0.82 -3.04
C TYR A 99 3.75 -0.76 -4.24
N PRO A 100 3.90 -1.64 -5.23
CA PRO A 100 2.93 -1.82 -6.31
C PRO A 100 1.53 -2.06 -5.73
N LYS A 101 0.53 -1.35 -6.27
CA LYS A 101 -0.88 -1.50 -5.90
C LYS A 101 -1.73 -1.49 -7.14
N VAL A 102 -2.74 -2.33 -7.13
CA VAL A 102 -3.76 -2.39 -8.17
C VAL A 102 -5.11 -2.40 -7.48
N ARG A 103 -5.99 -1.48 -7.88
CA ARG A 103 -7.39 -1.49 -7.46
C ARG A 103 -8.09 -2.70 -8.10
N VAL A 104 -8.78 -3.49 -7.28
CA VAL A 104 -9.56 -4.67 -7.70
C VAL A 104 -10.97 -4.25 -8.06
#